data_AF-A0A2N5DMJ0-F1
#
_entry.id   AF-A0A2N5DMJ0-F1
#
_cell.length_a   1.000
_cell.length_b   1.000
_cell.length_c   1.000
_cell.angle_alpha   90.00
_cell.angle_beta   90.00
_cell.angle_gamma   90.00
#
_symmetry.space_group_name_H-M   'P 1'
#
loop_
_entity.id
_entity.type
_entity.pdbx_description
1 polymer ?
#
loop_
_entity_poly.entity_id
_entity_poly.type
_entity_poly.pdbx_seq_one_letter_code
_entity_poly.pdbx_strand_id
1 'polypeptide(L)' 'MSVLVRLLGALLVLIGLVLGAGGAWLAVLGGSPYYVLAGIGLLIAGVLVARLKPAGAIVYFVIFALTVVWALWETGL' A
#
# COMPACT_ATOMS: atom_id res chain seq x y z
N MET A 1 -7.00 -5.55 -22.68
CA MET A 1 -6.35 -4.50 -21.87
C MET A 1 -6.82 -4.48 -20.40
N SER A 2 -8.12 -4.63 -20.12
CA SER A 2 -8.66 -4.60 -18.74
C SER A 2 -8.18 -5.73 -17.82
N VAL A 3 -7.81 -6.90 -18.38
CA VAL A 3 -7.29 -8.04 -17.60
C VAL A 3 -5.99 -7.68 -16.86
N LEU A 4 -5.05 -7.00 -17.52
CA LEU A 4 -3.80 -6.58 -16.88
C LEU A 4 -4.06 -5.64 -15.70
N VAL A 5 -5.00 -4.69 -15.84
CA VAL A 5 -5.36 -3.76 -14.76
C VAL A 5 -5.96 -4.51 -13.58
N ARG A 6 -6.78 -5.54 -13.83
CA ARG A 6 -7.33 -6.39 -12.76
C ARG A 6 -6.25 -7.21 -12.05
N LEU A 7 -5.30 -7.78 -12.81
CA LEU A 7 -4.16 -8.50 -12.26
C LEU A 7 -3.28 -7.57 -11.42
N LEU A 8 -3.03 -6.34 -11.87
CA LEU A 8 -2.33 -5.32 -11.09
C LEU A 8 -3.07 -5.01 -9.79
N GLY A 9 -4.38 -4.81 -9.85
CA GLY A 9 -5.19 -4.58 -8.65
C GLY A 9 -5.11 -5.75 -7.66
N ALA A 10 -5.18 -7.00 -8.13
CA ALA A 10 -5.03 -8.19 -7.30
C ALA A 10 -3.62 -8.29 -6.68
N LEU A 11 -2.58 -7.95 -7.44
CA LEU A 11 -1.21 -7.89 -6.94
C LEU A 11 -1.06 -6.84 -5.83
N LEU A 12 -1.61 -5.64 -6.02
CA LEU A 12 -1.60 -4.58 -5.00
C LEU A 12 -2.32 -5.01 -3.73
N VAL A 13 -3.45 -5.73 -3.84
CA VAL A 13 -4.14 -6.29 -2.68
C VAL A 13 -3.26 -7.31 -1.97
N LEU A 14 -2.61 -8.22 -2.69
CA LEU A 14 -1.74 -9.23 -2.09
C LEU A 14 -0.56 -8.58 -1.34
N ILE A 15 0.08 -7.59 -1.94
CA ILE A 15 1.15 -6.81 -1.30
C ILE A 15 0.62 -6.09 -0.06
N GLY A 16 -0.56 -5.46 -0.17
CA GLY A 16 -1.20 -4.77 0.96
C GLY A 16 -1.51 -5.70 2.13
N LEU A 17 -1.93 -6.95 1.86
CA LEU A 17 -2.17 -7.97 2.90
C LEU A 17 -0.87 -8.36 3.61
N VAL A 18 0.18 -8.67 2.85
CA VAL A 18 1.48 -9.05 3.41
C VAL A 18 2.08 -7.90 4.22
N LEU A 19 2.03 -6.68 3.68
CA LEU A 19 2.57 -5.49 4.35
C LEU A 19 1.75 -5.10 5.58
N GLY A 20 0.42 -5.21 5.51
CA GLY A 20 -0.46 -4.92 6.64
C GLY A 20 -0.28 -5.91 7.78
N ALA A 21 -0.25 -7.22 7.48
CA ALA A 21 -0.05 -8.26 8.49
C ALA A 21 1.38 -8.27 9.05
N GLY A 22 2.39 -8.23 8.18
CA GLY A 22 3.79 -8.16 8.59
C GLY A 22 4.11 -6.86 9.32
N GLY A 23 3.54 -5.73 8.90
CA GLY A 23 3.65 -4.45 9.57
C GLY A 23 2.97 -4.43 10.94
N ALA A 24 1.82 -5.08 11.09
CA ALA A 24 1.15 -5.18 12.39
C ALA A 24 1.98 -5.99 13.38
N TRP A 25 2.56 -7.10 12.91
CA TRP A 25 3.53 -7.87 13.69
C TRP A 25 4.77 -7.03 14.07
N LEU A 26 5.34 -6.31 13.10
CA LEU A 26 6.49 -5.45 13.33
C LEU A 26 6.20 -4.33 14.33
N ALA A 27 5.00 -3.74 14.29
CA ALA A 27 4.59 -2.69 15.21
C ALA A 27 4.54 -3.20 16.67
N VAL A 28 4.11 -4.45 16.89
CA VAL A 28 4.15 -5.08 18.21
C VAL A 28 5.58 -5.28 18.71
N LEU A 29 6.52 -5.54 17.78
CA LEU A 29 7.95 -5.68 18.09
C LEU A 29 8.68 -4.33 18.26
N GLY A 30 7.96 -3.21 18.22
CA GLY A 30 8.53 -1.86 18.36
C GLY A 30 9.09 -1.27 17.06
N GLY A 31 8.83 -1.89 15.91
CA GLY A 31 9.14 -1.30 14.61
C GLY A 31 8.09 -0.27 14.18
N SER A 32 8.30 0.33 13.01
CA SER A 32 7.45 1.44 12.55
C SER A 32 6.01 0.99 12.26
N PRO A 33 4.98 1.67 12.82
CA PRO A 33 3.59 1.37 12.53
C PRO A 33 3.19 1.78 11.10
N TYR A 34 4.04 2.52 10.40
CA TYR A 34 3.76 3.02 9.05
C TYR A 34 3.48 1.91 8.04
N TYR A 35 4.11 0.74 8.19
CA TYR A 35 3.87 -0.41 7.32
C TYR A 35 2.41 -0.87 7.33
N VAL A 36 1.70 -0.74 8.46
CA VAL A 36 0.26 -1.04 8.54
C VAL A 36 -0.55 -0.05 7.72
N LEU A 37 -0.25 1.24 7.86
CA LEU A 37 -0.93 2.31 7.11
C LEU A 37 -0.69 2.18 5.61
N ALA A 38 0.55 1.90 5.19
CA ALA A 38 0.90 1.63 3.81
C ALA A 38 0.16 0.38 3.28
N GLY A 39 0.08 -0.69 4.08
CA GLY A 39 -0.68 -1.90 3.75
C GLY A 39 -2.16 -1.62 3.49
N ILE A 40 -2.82 -0.89 4.40
CA ILE A 40 -4.23 -0.47 4.23
C ILE A 40 -4.41 0.36 2.96
N GLY A 41 -3.51 1.31 2.72
CA GLY A 41 -3.51 2.13 1.52
C GLY A 41 -3.45 1.31 0.23
N LEU A 42 -2.55 0.32 0.18
CA LEU A 42 -2.42 -0.61 -0.95
C LEU A 42 -3.63 -1.52 -1.13
N LEU A 43 -4.27 -1.97 -0.04
CA LEU A 43 -5.53 -2.72 -0.12
C LEU A 43 -6.63 -1.90 -0.79
N ILE A 44 -6.82 -0.65 -0.35
CA ILE A 44 -7.83 0.26 -0.91
C ILE A 44 -7.52 0.54 -2.39
N ALA A 45 -6.27 0.88 -2.70
CA ALA A 45 -5.84 1.12 -4.08
C ALA A 45 -6.06 -0.11 -4.97
N GLY A 46 -5.61 -1.28 -4.53
CA GLY A 46 -5.70 -2.53 -5.28
C GLY A 46 -7.15 -2.94 -5.58
N VAL A 47 -8.05 -2.82 -4.60
CA VAL A 47 -9.49 -3.09 -4.80
C VAL A 47 -10.09 -2.12 -5.82
N LEU A 48 -9.76 -0.83 -5.74
CA LEU A 48 -10.26 0.18 -6.69
C LEU A 48 -9.71 -0.04 -8.11
N VAL A 49 -8.42 -0.35 -8.24
CA VAL A 49 -7.77 -0.69 -9.52
C VAL A 49 -8.38 -1.95 -10.13
N ALA A 50 -8.61 -3.00 -9.33
CA ALA A 50 -9.28 -4.23 -9.78
C ALA A 50 -10.72 -3.98 -10.25
N ARG A 51 -11.39 -2.97 -9.67
CA ARG A 51 -12.72 -2.49 -10.09
C ARG A 51 -12.67 -1.49 -11.25
N LEU A 52 -11.49 -1.28 -11.87
CA LEU A 52 -11.27 -0.34 -12.98
C LEU A 52 -11.66 1.11 -12.64
N LYS A 53 -11.53 1.50 -11.36
CA LYS A 53 -11.83 2.86 -10.91
C LYS A 53 -10.55 3.71 -10.95
N PRO A 54 -10.53 4.87 -11.64
CA PRO A 54 -9.34 5.73 -11.71
C PRO A 54 -8.88 6.23 -10.33
N ALA A 55 -9.81 6.35 -9.38
CA ALA A 55 -9.51 6.66 -7.99
C ALA A 55 -8.47 5.71 -7.36
N GLY A 56 -8.37 4.46 -7.82
CA GLY A 56 -7.37 3.51 -7.31
C GLY A 56 -5.93 3.94 -7.60
N ALA A 57 -5.67 4.53 -8.78
CA ALA A 57 -4.36 5.08 -9.11
C ALA A 57 -4.01 6.31 -8.27
N ILE A 58 -5.01 7.15 -7.97
CA ILE A 58 -4.84 8.33 -7.10
C ILE A 58 -4.49 7.88 -5.67
N VAL A 59 -5.23 6.91 -5.12
CA VAL A 59 -4.93 6.35 -3.78
C VAL A 59 -3.52 5.76 -3.74
N TYR A 60 -3.15 4.96 -4.75
CA TYR A 60 -1.80 4.42 -4.84
C TYR A 60 -0.73 5.52 -4.83
N PHE A 61 -0.90 6.57 -5.63
CA PHE A 61 0.05 7.67 -5.72
C PHE A 61 0.19 8.43 -4.40
N VAL A 62 -0.93 8.71 -3.71
CA VAL A 62 -0.90 9.37 -2.39
C VAL A 62 -0.15 8.52 -1.37
N ILE A 63 -0.44 7.22 -1.31
CA ILE A 63 0.24 6.29 -0.38
C ILE A 63 1.74 6.20 -0.71
N PHE A 64 2.09 6.13 -2.00
CA PHE A 64 3.48 6.14 -2.44
C PHE A 64 4.21 7.42 -2.01
N ALA A 65 3.61 8.59 -2.23
CA ALA A 65 4.19 9.87 -1.83
C ALA A 65 4.39 9.96 -0.30
N LEU A 66 3.38 9.54 0.48
CA LEU A 66 3.51 9.43 1.93
C LEU A 66 4.62 8.45 2.32
N THR A 67 4.80 7.35 1.57
CA THR A 67 5.83 6.34 1.85
C THR A 67 7.22 6.90 1.63
N VAL A 68 7.40 7.70 0.58
CA VAL A 68 8.66 8.39 0.30
C VAL A 68 8.97 9.38 1.43
N VAL A 69 8.02 10.24 1.80
CA VAL A 69 8.22 11.22 2.89
C VAL A 69 8.54 10.51 4.21
N TRP A 70 7.79 9.47 4.54
CA TRP A 70 8.05 8.68 5.74
C TRP A 70 9.42 7.99 5.69
N ALA A 71 9.81 7.39 4.57
CA ALA A 71 11.10 6.70 4.44
C ALA A 71 12.29 7.64 4.60
N LEU A 72 12.21 8.87 4.08
CA LEU A 72 13.23 9.90 4.28
C LEU A 72 13.36 10.23 5.78
N TRP A 73 12.23 10.52 6.45
CA TRP A 73 12.21 10.78 7.88
C TRP A 73 12.79 9.62 8.70
N GLU A 74 12.33 8.40 8.45
CA GLU A 74 12.71 7.20 9.22
C GLU A 74 14.21 6.89 9.08
N THR A 75 14.78 7.16 7.91
CA THR A 75 16.21 6.95 7.65
C THR A 75 17.10 8.10 8.14
N GLY A 76 16.52 9.18 8.65
CA GLY A 76 17.25 10.31 9.22
C GLY A 76 17.80 11.30 8.18
N LEU A 77 17.26 11.30 6.96
CA LEU A 77 17.43 12.38 5.99
C LEU A 77 16.51 13.55 6.33
#